data_AF-A0A8S1JBT3-F1
#
_entry.id   AF-A0A8S1JBT3-F1
#
_cell.length_a   1.000
_cell.length_b   1.000
_cell.length_c   1.000
_cell.angle_alpha   90.00
_cell.angle_beta   90.00
_cell.angle_gamma   90.00
#
_symmetry.space_group_name_H-M   'P 1'
#
loop_
_entity.id
_entity.type
_entity.pdbx_description
1 polymer ?
#
loop_
_entity_poly.entity_id
_entity_poly.type
_entity_poly.pdbx_seq_one_letter_code
_entity_poly.pdbx_strand_id
1 'polypeptide(L)'
;MLGGQPKMVAPLVALNALTQGTGPTVHVAPDTSDNKLGVLHEDCMRDGHCLVVGLGDDSEVVLAPVQTHKGDGAHALFWGYCILRGVVSCGSLLFENGGQLPAVFDLDETLVLANSGHNLGQRLEAASRQMQDLHDQLECCTVKEEREKLQAQIAAVEHEQVLLREDHQMVQSYAESNKVEVNGQVYHAREETVESGNGVTSRPIIRIPEAGLVLTRIDSSKPETSMVIRIRPGWENLRAYLSGQMENKRQKWKVFVCTAAEREYAHEAWRLLDTAGDLIPAAERPSRIFSGARKKSLMHTLKLGPFSPEPLPAHCVSGMNIAPLVEGVSEMPLALIIDDRLDVWDRRNRSQIVQVTPYLHYKSHKSSEKIPKYDANELLRVKYIFQSLRADLYFSLCEVRKL
;
A
#
# COMPACT_ATOMS: atom_id res chain seq x y z
N MET A 1 -10.22 -0.06 -31.98
CA MET A 1 -11.49 0.48 -31.41
C MET A 1 -12.46 -0.66 -31.21
N LEU A 2 -12.35 -1.38 -30.08
CA LEU A 2 -13.39 -2.31 -29.63
C LEU A 2 -13.71 -1.90 -28.20
N GLY A 3 -14.58 -0.89 -28.09
CA GLY A 3 -15.20 -0.49 -26.84
C GLY A 3 -16.20 -1.55 -26.43
N GLY A 4 -15.71 -2.61 -25.78
CA GLY A 4 -16.57 -3.48 -25.00
C GLY A 4 -16.98 -2.73 -23.74
N GLN A 5 -18.28 -2.48 -23.57
CA GLN A 5 -18.84 -2.08 -22.29
C GLN A 5 -18.32 -3.05 -21.20
N PRO A 6 -17.87 -2.56 -20.03
CA PRO A 6 -17.44 -3.45 -18.96
C PRO A 6 -18.59 -4.41 -18.63
N LYS A 7 -18.32 -5.73 -18.63
CA LYS A 7 -19.29 -6.70 -18.13
C LYS A 7 -19.60 -6.33 -16.68
N MET A 8 -20.82 -5.86 -16.41
CA MET A 8 -21.25 -5.58 -15.05
C MET A 8 -21.14 -6.87 -14.23
N VAL A 9 -20.42 -6.81 -13.12
CA VAL A 9 -20.35 -7.92 -12.18
C VAL A 9 -21.70 -7.99 -11.47
N ALA A 10 -22.30 -9.18 -11.41
CA ALA A 10 -23.57 -9.35 -10.72
C ALA A 10 -23.44 -8.91 -9.25
N PRO A 11 -24.33 -8.06 -8.71
CA PRO A 11 -24.14 -7.45 -7.40
C PRO A 11 -23.97 -8.44 -6.25
N LEU A 12 -24.59 -9.63 -6.34
CA LEU A 12 -24.42 -10.71 -5.37
C LEU A 12 -22.99 -11.26 -5.33
N VAL A 13 -22.32 -11.34 -6.49
CA VAL A 13 -20.94 -11.83 -6.59
C VAL A 13 -19.99 -10.81 -5.97
N ALA A 14 -20.24 -9.53 -6.24
CA ALA A 14 -19.53 -8.42 -5.62
C ALA A 14 -19.68 -8.44 -4.09
N LEU A 15 -20.91 -8.58 -3.59
CA LEU A 15 -21.16 -8.62 -2.16
C LEU A 15 -20.54 -9.84 -1.50
N ASN A 16 -20.68 -11.03 -2.07
CA ASN A 16 -20.06 -12.23 -1.52
C ASN A 16 -18.52 -12.10 -1.41
N ALA A 17 -17.87 -11.43 -2.36
CA ALA A 17 -16.44 -11.14 -2.29
C ALA A 17 -16.11 -10.09 -1.20
N LEU A 18 -16.89 -9.01 -1.11
CA LEU A 18 -16.70 -7.95 -0.12
C LEU A 18 -17.00 -8.40 1.32
N THR A 19 -17.93 -9.34 1.49
CA THR A 19 -18.32 -9.91 2.78
C THR A 19 -17.54 -11.18 3.13
N GLN A 20 -16.51 -11.53 2.35
CA GLN A 20 -15.66 -12.71 2.55
C GLN A 20 -16.47 -14.02 2.69
N GLY A 21 -17.54 -14.18 1.91
CA GLY A 21 -18.37 -15.37 1.93
C GLY A 21 -19.40 -15.42 3.07
N THR A 22 -19.52 -14.35 3.88
CA THR A 22 -20.64 -14.25 4.82
C THR A 22 -21.93 -14.03 4.04
N GLY A 23 -22.90 -14.93 4.26
CA GLY A 23 -24.21 -14.91 3.59
C GLY A 23 -25.08 -13.73 3.99
N PRO A 24 -26.25 -13.56 3.36
CA PRO A 24 -27.17 -12.47 3.68
C PRO A 24 -27.65 -12.55 5.14
N THR A 25 -27.67 -11.39 5.80
CA THR A 25 -28.11 -11.22 7.19
C THR A 25 -29.59 -10.89 7.30
N VAL A 26 -30.19 -10.34 6.24
CA VAL A 26 -31.63 -10.02 6.19
C VAL A 26 -32.21 -10.36 4.82
N HIS A 27 -33.50 -10.67 4.80
CA HIS A 27 -34.27 -10.88 3.58
C HIS A 27 -35.42 -9.89 3.58
N VAL A 28 -35.57 -9.11 2.51
CA VAL A 28 -36.62 -8.09 2.40
C VAL A 28 -37.46 -8.37 1.16
N ALA A 29 -38.75 -8.61 1.32
CA ALA A 29 -39.68 -8.82 0.22
C ALA A 29 -40.60 -7.59 0.07
N PRO A 30 -41.05 -7.26 -1.16
CA PRO A 30 -42.10 -6.26 -1.36
C PRO A 30 -43.35 -6.62 -0.57
N ASP A 31 -43.96 -5.62 0.07
CA ASP A 31 -45.28 -5.79 0.67
C ASP A 31 -46.34 -5.84 -0.43
N THR A 32 -47.35 -6.68 -0.22
CA THR A 32 -48.52 -6.82 -1.11
C THR A 32 -49.40 -5.57 -1.15
N SER A 33 -49.28 -4.67 -0.17
CA SER A 33 -50.10 -3.45 -0.05
C SER A 33 -49.45 -2.18 -0.64
N ASP A 34 -48.12 -2.09 -0.70
CA ASP A 34 -47.35 -0.97 -1.29
C ASP A 34 -46.22 -1.50 -2.19
N ASN A 35 -46.40 -1.39 -3.52
CA ASN A 35 -45.49 -1.97 -4.51
C ASN A 35 -44.24 -1.12 -4.82
N LYS A 36 -43.97 -0.03 -4.08
CA LYS A 36 -42.76 0.80 -4.31
C LYS A 36 -41.47 -0.03 -4.25
N LEU A 37 -41.39 -0.98 -3.32
CA LEU A 37 -40.21 -1.85 -3.19
C LEU A 37 -40.09 -2.84 -4.36
N GLY A 38 -41.21 -3.26 -4.95
CA GLY A 38 -41.21 -4.07 -6.18
C GLY A 38 -40.69 -3.30 -7.38
N VAL A 39 -41.08 -2.02 -7.54
CA VAL A 39 -40.54 -1.16 -8.60
C VAL A 39 -39.03 -0.95 -8.44
N LEU A 40 -38.57 -0.64 -7.22
CA LEU A 40 -37.13 -0.52 -6.94
C LEU A 40 -36.37 -1.83 -7.21
N HIS A 41 -36.98 -2.99 -6.94
CA HIS A 41 -36.40 -4.29 -7.26
C HIS A 41 -36.20 -4.48 -8.77
N GLU A 42 -37.23 -4.18 -9.56
CA GLU A 42 -37.15 -4.28 -11.03
C GLU A 42 -36.11 -3.31 -11.60
N ASP A 43 -36.04 -2.08 -11.09
CA ASP A 43 -35.03 -1.10 -11.47
C ASP A 43 -33.62 -1.60 -11.15
N CYS A 44 -33.40 -2.11 -9.92
CA CYS A 44 -32.11 -2.66 -9.53
C CYS A 44 -31.71 -3.90 -10.36
N MET A 45 -32.66 -4.79 -10.70
CA MET A 45 -32.40 -5.96 -11.56
C MET A 45 -32.01 -5.53 -12.98
N ARG A 46 -32.73 -4.57 -13.55
CA ARG A 46 -32.51 -4.06 -14.91
C ARG A 46 -31.17 -3.34 -15.03
N ASP A 47 -30.85 -2.51 -14.03
CA ASP A 47 -29.70 -1.62 -14.09
C ASP A 47 -28.46 -2.24 -13.40
N GLY A 48 -28.60 -3.42 -12.78
CA GLY A 48 -27.50 -4.12 -12.09
C GLY A 48 -27.06 -3.42 -10.81
N HIS A 49 -27.99 -2.78 -10.11
CA HIS A 49 -27.72 -1.98 -8.91
C HIS A 49 -28.11 -2.73 -7.63
N CYS A 50 -27.59 -2.22 -6.50
CA CYS A 50 -28.08 -2.54 -5.16
C CYS A 50 -28.65 -1.29 -4.51
N LEU A 51 -29.55 -1.48 -3.54
CA LEU A 51 -29.90 -0.39 -2.63
C LEU A 51 -28.92 -0.40 -1.46
N VAL A 52 -28.48 0.78 -1.03
CA VAL A 52 -27.62 0.96 0.14
C VAL A 52 -28.38 1.76 1.17
N VAL A 53 -28.47 1.23 2.39
CA VAL A 53 -29.25 1.80 3.48
C VAL A 53 -28.32 2.00 4.67
N GLY A 54 -28.16 3.23 5.14
CA GLY A 54 -27.35 3.49 6.32
C GLY A 54 -27.99 2.94 7.60
N LEU A 55 -27.18 2.30 8.44
CA LEU A 55 -27.54 1.89 9.79
C LEU A 55 -26.60 2.58 10.80
N GLY A 56 -27.07 3.69 11.37
CA GLY A 56 -26.25 4.49 12.30
C GLY A 56 -25.05 5.14 11.62
N ASP A 57 -23.95 5.32 12.35
CA ASP A 57 -22.77 6.05 11.87
C ASP A 57 -21.73 5.16 11.16
N ASP A 58 -21.65 3.88 11.55
CA ASP A 58 -20.55 2.98 11.15
C ASP A 58 -20.97 1.82 10.25
N SER A 59 -22.28 1.62 10.01
CA SER A 59 -22.79 0.46 9.26
C SER A 59 -23.72 0.85 8.12
N GLU A 60 -23.85 -0.06 7.16
CA GLU A 60 -24.82 0.00 6.07
C GLU A 60 -25.36 -1.41 5.74
N VAL A 61 -26.60 -1.47 5.24
CA VAL A 61 -27.17 -2.68 4.64
C VAL A 61 -27.19 -2.50 3.14
N VAL A 62 -26.63 -3.46 2.44
CA VAL A 62 -26.73 -3.53 0.99
C VAL A 62 -27.75 -4.57 0.61
N LEU A 63 -28.80 -4.14 -0.08
CA LEU A 63 -29.89 -4.97 -0.55
C LEU A 63 -29.63 -5.30 -2.02
N ALA A 64 -29.19 -6.53 -2.29
CA ALA A 64 -29.04 -7.06 -3.64
C ALA A 64 -30.36 -7.66 -4.11
N PRO A 65 -30.87 -7.28 -5.30
CA PRO A 65 -32.08 -7.87 -5.83
C PRO A 65 -31.79 -9.33 -6.23
N VAL A 66 -32.67 -10.22 -5.80
CA VAL A 66 -32.70 -11.63 -6.20
C VAL A 66 -34.09 -11.98 -6.69
N GLN A 67 -34.16 -12.93 -7.61
CA GLN A 67 -35.42 -13.54 -8.02
C GLN A 67 -35.44 -14.97 -7.52
N THR A 68 -36.45 -15.29 -6.71
CA THR A 68 -36.63 -16.65 -6.18
C THR A 68 -37.77 -17.33 -6.92
N HIS A 69 -37.59 -18.61 -7.25
CA HIS A 69 -38.63 -19.43 -7.83
C HIS A 69 -39.18 -20.34 -6.74
N LYS A 70 -40.43 -20.13 -6.34
CA LYS A 70 -41.12 -20.98 -5.37
C LYS A 70 -42.53 -21.26 -5.91
N GLY A 71 -42.79 -22.50 -6.34
CA GLY A 71 -44.02 -22.83 -7.07
C GLY A 71 -44.04 -22.24 -8.49
N ASP A 72 -45.22 -21.86 -8.98
CA ASP A 72 -45.45 -21.35 -10.35
C ASP A 72 -45.11 -19.85 -10.54
N GLY A 73 -44.48 -19.20 -9.54
CA GLY A 73 -44.22 -17.76 -9.55
C GLY A 73 -42.76 -17.40 -9.27
N ALA A 74 -42.28 -16.38 -9.99
CA ALA A 74 -41.05 -15.68 -9.65
C ALA A 74 -41.35 -14.59 -8.63
N HIS A 75 -40.71 -14.64 -7.47
CA HIS A 75 -40.91 -13.66 -6.39
C HIS A 75 -39.71 -12.73 -6.27
N ALA A 76 -40.00 -11.42 -6.29
CA ALA A 76 -39.03 -10.37 -6.01
C ALA A 76 -38.62 -10.40 -4.54
N LEU A 77 -37.32 -10.43 -4.29
CA LEU A 77 -36.74 -10.45 -2.96
C LEU A 77 -35.42 -9.67 -2.99
N PHE A 78 -35.06 -9.06 -1.87
CA PHE A 78 -33.73 -8.54 -1.64
C PHE A 78 -33.00 -9.40 -0.61
N TRP A 79 -31.76 -9.75 -0.92
CA TRP A 79 -30.79 -10.29 0.03
C TRP A 79 -29.99 -9.14 0.59
N GLY A 80 -30.11 -8.92 1.89
CA GLY A 80 -29.45 -7.85 2.61
C GLY A 80 -28.19 -8.32 3.31
N TYR A 81 -27.12 -7.56 3.14
CA TYR A 81 -25.83 -7.78 3.78
C TYR A 81 -25.49 -6.59 4.67
N CYS A 82 -25.35 -6.83 5.97
CA CYS A 82 -24.85 -5.81 6.89
C CYS A 82 -23.33 -5.70 6.76
N ILE A 83 -22.83 -4.53 6.39
CA ILE A 83 -21.40 -4.27 6.20
C ILE A 83 -20.98 -2.95 6.84
N LEU A 84 -19.67 -2.76 7.01
CA LEU A 84 -19.12 -1.48 7.45
C LEU A 84 -19.38 -0.40 6.41
N ARG A 85 -19.68 0.81 6.89
CA ARG A 85 -19.88 1.97 6.01
C ARG A 85 -18.64 2.20 5.14
N GLY A 86 -18.86 2.33 3.83
CA GLY A 86 -17.81 2.59 2.85
C GLY A 86 -17.35 1.35 2.09
N VAL A 87 -17.70 0.13 2.54
CA VAL A 87 -17.40 -1.11 1.82
C VAL A 87 -18.12 -1.19 0.46
N VAL A 88 -19.29 -0.57 0.29
CA VAL A 88 -19.88 -0.44 -1.06
C VAL A 88 -19.05 0.48 -1.95
N SER A 89 -18.60 1.62 -1.41
CA SER A 89 -17.76 2.57 -2.15
C SER A 89 -16.44 1.91 -2.58
N CYS A 90 -15.89 1.05 -1.74
CA CYS A 90 -14.79 0.15 -2.07
C CYS A 90 -15.10 -0.78 -3.23
N GLY A 91 -16.26 -1.43 -3.19
CA GLY A 91 -16.77 -2.26 -4.29
C GLY A 91 -16.84 -1.47 -5.59
N SER A 92 -17.46 -0.28 -5.57
CA SER A 92 -17.49 0.64 -6.72
C SER A 92 -16.09 0.91 -7.24
N LEU A 93 -15.11 1.20 -6.37
CA LEU A 93 -13.72 1.38 -6.80
C LEU A 93 -13.17 0.13 -7.51
N LEU A 94 -13.49 -1.08 -7.06
CA LEU A 94 -13.05 -2.31 -7.73
C LEU A 94 -13.70 -2.47 -9.11
N PHE A 95 -15.00 -2.23 -9.23
CA PHE A 95 -15.76 -2.48 -10.46
C PHE A 95 -15.65 -1.33 -11.48
N GLU A 96 -15.66 -0.07 -11.04
CA GLU A 96 -15.55 1.13 -11.87
C GLU A 96 -14.12 1.35 -12.40
N ASN A 97 -13.08 1.00 -11.63
CA ASN A 97 -11.69 1.05 -12.12
C ASN A 97 -11.34 -0.16 -13.01
N GLY A 98 -12.35 -0.89 -13.48
CA GLY A 98 -12.24 -2.06 -14.35
C GLY A 98 -11.47 -3.22 -13.74
N GLY A 99 -11.76 -3.53 -12.49
CA GLY A 99 -11.29 -4.71 -11.77
C GLY A 99 -9.94 -4.54 -11.09
N GLN A 100 -9.48 -3.30 -10.87
CA GLN A 100 -8.20 -3.05 -10.21
C GLN A 100 -8.33 -3.11 -8.69
N LEU A 101 -7.53 -3.98 -8.06
CA LEU A 101 -7.45 -4.10 -6.60
C LEU A 101 -6.49 -3.03 -6.03
N PRO A 102 -6.78 -2.41 -4.88
CA PRO A 102 -5.87 -1.45 -4.29
C PRO A 102 -4.60 -2.09 -3.72
N ALA A 103 -3.46 -1.50 -4.02
CA ALA A 103 -2.16 -1.85 -3.45
C ALA A 103 -1.56 -0.61 -2.79
N VAL A 104 -1.36 -0.61 -1.49
CA VAL A 104 -0.84 0.52 -0.73
C VAL A 104 0.59 0.21 -0.30
N PHE A 105 1.53 1.10 -0.63
CA PHE A 105 2.92 0.96 -0.25
C PHE A 105 3.32 2.04 0.76
N ASP A 106 4.03 1.63 1.80
CA ASP A 106 4.95 2.51 2.50
C ASP A 106 6.25 2.71 1.68
N LEU A 107 7.05 3.72 2.04
CA LEU A 107 8.28 4.08 1.34
C LEU A 107 9.54 3.70 2.12
N ASP A 108 9.79 4.38 3.24
CA ASP A 108 11.03 4.27 4.00
C ASP A 108 11.13 2.92 4.70
N GLU A 109 12.28 2.27 4.60
CA GLU A 109 12.51 0.92 5.15
C GLU A 109 11.62 -0.17 4.50
N THR A 110 10.68 0.21 3.64
CA THR A 110 9.82 -0.70 2.87
C THR A 110 10.32 -0.87 1.43
N LEU A 111 10.35 0.21 0.64
CA LEU A 111 10.77 0.23 -0.77
C LEU A 111 12.11 0.92 -0.99
N VAL A 112 12.46 1.88 -0.13
CA VAL A 112 13.67 2.68 -0.25
C VAL A 112 14.32 2.89 1.12
N LEU A 113 15.61 3.19 1.08
CA LEU A 113 16.32 3.77 2.20
C LEU A 113 16.91 5.11 1.74
N ALA A 114 16.51 6.19 2.39
CA ALA A 114 16.89 7.53 2.02
C ALA A 114 17.64 8.22 3.16
N ASN A 115 18.78 8.85 2.87
CA ASN A 115 19.50 9.64 3.87
C ASN A 115 20.03 10.94 3.27
N SER A 116 19.83 12.03 4.00
CA SER A 116 20.50 13.31 3.72
C SER A 116 21.91 13.32 4.32
N GLY A 117 22.75 14.26 3.89
CA GLY A 117 24.09 14.42 4.46
C GLY A 117 24.04 14.64 5.99
N HIS A 118 23.07 15.43 6.46
CA HIS A 118 22.85 15.66 7.88
C HIS A 118 22.51 14.37 8.65
N ASN A 119 21.58 13.55 8.12
CA ASN A 119 21.21 12.29 8.76
C ASN A 119 22.39 11.30 8.80
N LEU A 120 23.15 11.20 7.71
CA LEU A 120 24.34 10.35 7.65
C LEU A 120 25.41 10.80 8.65
N GLY A 121 25.64 12.12 8.77
CA GLY A 121 26.55 12.68 9.78
C GLY A 121 26.15 12.32 11.21
N GLN A 122 24.87 12.50 11.58
CA GLN A 122 24.37 12.11 12.90
C GLN A 122 24.54 10.61 13.18
N ARG A 123 24.27 9.76 12.18
CA ARG A 123 24.42 8.30 12.30
C ARG A 123 25.89 7.90 12.44
N LEU A 124 26.80 8.55 11.71
CA LEU A 124 28.24 8.33 11.84
C LEU A 124 28.75 8.69 13.24
N GLU A 125 28.31 9.81 13.79
CA GLU A 125 28.65 10.19 15.16
C GLU A 125 28.12 9.18 16.18
N ALA A 126 26.85 8.75 16.04
CA ALA A 126 26.26 7.75 16.91
C ALA A 126 27.01 6.41 16.83
N ALA A 127 27.36 5.96 15.63
CA ALA A 127 28.14 4.75 15.41
C ALA A 127 29.57 4.88 15.97
N SER A 128 30.16 6.08 15.95
CA SER A 128 31.49 6.34 16.53
C SER A 128 31.46 6.26 18.06
N ARG A 129 30.42 6.81 18.69
CA ARG A 129 30.22 6.69 20.15
C ARG A 129 29.98 5.23 20.56
N GLN A 130 29.11 4.53 19.83
CA GLN A 130 28.86 3.11 20.07
C GLN A 130 30.14 2.28 19.93
N MET A 131 31.00 2.58 18.96
CA MET A 131 32.28 1.91 18.79
C MET A 131 33.19 2.07 20.02
N GLN A 132 33.29 3.31 20.52
CA GLN A 132 34.08 3.60 21.71
C GLN A 132 33.57 2.83 22.92
N ASP A 133 32.25 2.88 23.17
CA ASP A 133 31.63 2.17 24.29
C ASP A 133 31.87 0.65 24.23
N LEU A 134 31.86 0.06 23.03
CA LEU A 134 32.13 -1.36 22.84
C LEU A 134 33.61 -1.72 23.06
N HIS A 135 34.54 -0.85 22.65
CA HIS A 135 35.97 -1.03 22.94
C HIS A 135 36.26 -0.95 24.43
N ASP A 136 35.69 0.04 25.14
CA ASP A 136 35.85 0.20 26.58
C ASP A 136 35.31 -1.05 27.33
N GLN A 137 34.17 -1.59 26.87
CA GLN A 137 33.62 -2.85 27.40
C GLN A 137 34.53 -4.05 27.11
N LEU A 138 35.10 -4.15 25.90
CA LEU A 138 35.97 -5.25 25.51
C LEU A 138 37.31 -5.24 26.28
N GLU A 139 37.79 -4.07 26.68
CA GLU A 139 38.99 -3.90 27.52
C GLU A 139 38.74 -4.42 28.95
N CYS A 140 37.58 -4.11 29.53
CA CYS A 140 37.21 -4.54 30.88
C CYS A 140 36.71 -6.00 30.96
N CYS A 141 36.34 -6.61 29.84
CA CYS A 141 35.74 -7.95 29.80
C CYS A 141 36.80 -9.06 29.91
N THR A 142 36.64 -9.94 30.89
CA THR A 142 37.51 -11.11 31.12
C THR A 142 36.88 -12.43 30.66
N VAL A 143 35.57 -12.45 30.41
CA VAL A 143 34.81 -13.64 30.02
C VAL A 143 34.95 -13.86 28.51
N LYS A 144 35.57 -14.98 28.11
CA LYS A 144 35.87 -15.28 26.70
C LYS A 144 34.65 -15.19 25.78
N GLU A 145 33.53 -15.81 26.15
CA GLU A 145 32.31 -15.79 25.33
C GLU A 145 31.72 -14.39 25.15
N GLU A 146 31.83 -13.53 26.16
CA GLU A 146 31.39 -12.13 26.08
C GLU A 146 32.33 -11.30 25.21
N ARG A 147 33.65 -11.53 25.30
CA ARG A 147 34.62 -10.88 24.41
C ARG A 147 34.37 -11.22 22.94
N GLU A 148 34.08 -12.49 22.63
CA GLU A 148 33.74 -12.91 21.26
C GLU A 148 32.48 -12.21 20.75
N LYS A 149 31.45 -12.04 21.60
CA LYS A 149 30.24 -11.27 21.26
C LYS A 149 30.53 -9.79 21.03
N LEU A 150 31.31 -9.16 21.92
CA LEU A 150 31.71 -7.76 21.79
C LEU A 150 32.53 -7.53 20.51
N GLN A 151 33.47 -8.42 20.21
CA GLN A 151 34.24 -8.37 18.95
C GLN A 151 33.34 -8.49 17.71
N ALA A 152 32.31 -9.35 17.75
CA ALA A 152 31.34 -9.44 16.66
C ALA A 152 30.49 -8.16 16.53
N GLN A 153 30.14 -7.50 17.63
CA GLN A 153 29.43 -6.22 17.62
C GLN A 153 30.31 -5.09 17.08
N ILE A 154 31.58 -5.02 17.50
CA ILE A 154 32.58 -4.06 16.98
C ILE A 154 32.68 -4.22 15.46
N ALA A 155 32.93 -5.43 14.96
CA ALA A 155 33.03 -5.68 13.53
C ALA A 155 31.74 -5.29 12.77
N ALA A 156 30.57 -5.45 13.38
CA ALA A 156 29.30 -5.03 12.79
C ALA A 156 29.16 -3.50 12.69
N VAL A 157 29.55 -2.77 13.74
CA VAL A 157 29.52 -1.30 13.75
C VAL A 157 30.62 -0.73 12.85
N GLU A 158 31.80 -1.37 12.75
CA GLU A 158 32.89 -0.93 11.86
C GLU A 158 32.44 -1.01 10.41
N HIS A 159 31.80 -2.12 10.03
CA HIS A 159 31.21 -2.29 8.71
C HIS A 159 30.10 -1.25 8.44
N GLU A 160 29.23 -1.00 9.41
CA GLU A 160 28.21 0.06 9.31
C GLU A 160 28.84 1.45 9.07
N GLN A 161 29.91 1.79 9.80
CA GLN A 161 30.61 3.07 9.62
C GLN A 161 31.23 3.22 8.23
N VAL A 162 31.77 2.14 7.65
CA VAL A 162 32.31 2.18 6.28
C VAL A 162 31.22 2.57 5.29
N LEU A 163 30.09 1.86 5.31
CA LEU A 163 28.97 2.12 4.40
C LEU A 163 28.35 3.52 4.60
N LEU A 164 28.19 3.96 5.85
CA LEU A 164 27.70 5.30 6.15
C LEU A 164 28.65 6.39 5.66
N ARG A 165 29.97 6.17 5.77
CA ARG A 165 30.99 7.14 5.34
C ARG A 165 31.05 7.26 3.83
N GLU A 166 30.94 6.14 3.11
CA GLU A 166 30.83 6.12 1.65
C GLU A 166 29.61 6.92 1.17
N ASP A 167 28.44 6.66 1.75
CA ASP A 167 27.21 7.38 1.41
C ASP A 167 27.30 8.87 1.76
N HIS A 168 27.90 9.21 2.90
CA HIS A 168 28.08 10.60 3.31
C HIS A 168 28.98 11.37 2.34
N GLN A 169 30.10 10.77 1.92
CA GLN A 169 31.02 11.36 0.93
C GLN A 169 30.34 11.52 -0.44
N MET A 170 29.51 10.56 -0.86
CA MET A 170 28.75 10.67 -2.10
C MET A 170 27.77 11.85 -2.05
N VAL A 171 27.01 12.00 -0.96
CA VAL A 171 26.07 13.12 -0.81
C VAL A 171 26.80 14.46 -0.78
N GLN A 172 27.95 14.56 -0.11
CA GLN A 172 28.79 15.76 -0.10
C GLN A 172 29.28 16.11 -1.52
N SER A 173 29.89 15.16 -2.21
CA SER A 173 30.41 15.35 -3.58
C SER A 173 29.33 15.79 -4.55
N TYR A 174 28.15 15.18 -4.45
CA TYR A 174 26.98 15.51 -5.25
C TYR A 174 26.42 16.91 -4.93
N ALA A 175 26.33 17.27 -3.65
CA ALA A 175 25.89 18.60 -3.24
C ALA A 175 26.84 19.70 -3.77
N GLU A 176 28.15 19.45 -3.74
CA GLU A 176 29.16 20.43 -4.17
C GLU A 176 29.27 20.55 -5.69
N SER A 177 29.19 19.43 -6.41
CA SER A 177 29.67 19.37 -7.80
C SER A 177 28.75 18.64 -8.78
N ASN A 178 27.56 18.20 -8.36
CA ASN A 178 26.63 17.43 -9.20
C ASN A 178 27.28 16.18 -9.84
N LYS A 179 28.29 15.60 -9.18
CA LYS A 179 28.95 14.37 -9.61
C LYS A 179 29.30 13.50 -8.41
N VAL A 180 29.41 12.20 -8.65
CA VAL A 180 29.90 11.22 -7.66
C VAL A 180 30.83 10.23 -8.34
N GLU A 181 31.71 9.62 -7.56
CA GLU A 181 32.53 8.49 -7.98
C GLU A 181 32.06 7.23 -7.26
N VAL A 182 31.71 6.19 -8.01
CA VAL A 182 31.26 4.90 -7.48
C VAL A 182 32.00 3.80 -8.21
N ASN A 183 32.69 2.93 -7.48
CA ASN A 183 33.51 1.84 -8.03
C ASN A 183 34.54 2.31 -9.07
N GLY A 184 35.16 3.48 -8.87
CA GLY A 184 36.15 4.07 -9.78
C GLY A 184 35.55 4.72 -11.04
N GLN A 185 34.22 4.75 -11.17
CA GLN A 185 33.53 5.38 -12.29
C GLN A 185 32.86 6.68 -11.84
N VAL A 186 33.06 7.76 -12.60
CA VAL A 186 32.46 9.06 -12.35
C VAL A 186 31.09 9.16 -13.03
N TYR A 187 30.09 9.56 -12.24
CA TYR A 187 28.73 9.79 -12.69
C TYR A 187 28.39 11.28 -12.56
N HIS A 188 27.80 11.84 -13.60
CA HIS A 188 27.35 13.23 -13.64
C HIS A 188 25.83 13.30 -13.53
N ALA A 189 25.32 14.31 -12.82
CA ALA A 189 23.90 14.56 -12.73
C ALA A 189 23.33 14.88 -14.12
N ARG A 190 22.16 14.30 -14.40
CA ARG A 190 21.33 14.64 -15.55
C ARG A 190 20.14 15.43 -15.06
N GLU A 191 19.79 16.46 -15.82
CA GLU A 191 18.60 17.26 -15.55
C GLU A 191 17.36 16.47 -15.99
N GLU A 192 16.49 16.12 -15.03
CA GLU A 192 15.16 15.58 -15.30
C GLU A 192 14.12 16.68 -15.05
N THR A 193 13.23 16.89 -16.02
CA THR A 193 12.11 17.81 -15.89
C THR A 193 10.99 17.18 -15.05
N VAL A 194 10.50 17.93 -14.06
CA VAL A 194 9.48 17.49 -13.12
C VAL A 194 8.35 18.52 -13.09
N GLU A 195 7.18 18.09 -13.54
CA GLU A 195 5.93 18.81 -13.31
C GLU A 195 5.51 18.65 -11.85
N SER A 196 5.51 19.75 -11.12
CA SER A 196 4.97 19.85 -9.76
C SER A 196 3.77 20.79 -9.76
N GLY A 197 2.94 20.75 -8.72
CA GLY A 197 1.77 21.65 -8.61
C GLY A 197 2.10 23.14 -8.68
N ASN A 198 3.37 23.51 -8.47
CA ASN A 198 3.88 24.88 -8.55
C ASN A 198 4.55 25.23 -9.89
N GLY A 199 4.50 24.34 -10.89
CA GLY A 199 5.09 24.52 -12.21
C GLY A 199 6.11 23.45 -12.59
N VAL A 200 6.80 23.70 -13.70
CA VAL A 200 7.83 22.81 -14.24
C VAL A 200 9.18 23.16 -13.61
N THR A 201 9.83 22.18 -13.00
CA THR A 201 11.15 22.35 -12.37
C THR A 201 12.14 21.36 -12.97
N SER A 202 13.40 21.77 -13.12
CA SER A 202 14.49 20.87 -13.50
C SER A 202 15.19 20.36 -12.25
N ARG A 203 15.47 19.07 -12.18
CA ARG A 203 16.15 18.43 -11.05
C ARG A 203 17.44 17.74 -11.52
N PRO A 204 18.59 18.04 -10.90
CA PRO A 204 19.80 17.26 -11.12
C PRO A 204 19.61 15.90 -10.45
N ILE A 205 19.86 14.81 -11.18
CA ILE A 205 19.72 13.45 -10.66
C ILE A 205 20.86 12.59 -11.19
N ILE A 206 21.42 11.77 -10.30
CA ILE A 206 22.34 10.68 -10.68
C ILE A 206 21.63 9.37 -10.41
N ARG A 207 21.50 8.51 -11.42
CA ARG A 207 20.98 7.14 -11.28
C ARG A 207 22.11 6.17 -11.58
N ILE A 208 22.31 5.21 -10.68
CA ILE A 208 23.26 4.09 -10.82
C ILE A 208 22.45 2.81 -10.60
N PRO A 209 21.71 2.34 -11.63
CA PRO A 209 20.76 1.22 -11.50
C PRO A 209 21.41 -0.07 -11.00
N GLU A 210 22.64 -0.35 -11.42
CA GLU A 210 23.40 -1.55 -11.04
C GLU A 210 23.68 -1.60 -9.54
N ALA A 211 23.80 -0.43 -8.90
CA ALA A 211 23.96 -0.28 -7.46
C ALA A 211 22.63 -0.06 -6.71
N GLY A 212 21.51 0.02 -7.44
CA GLY A 212 20.21 0.42 -6.88
C GLY A 212 20.26 1.81 -6.24
N LEU A 213 21.10 2.72 -6.75
CA LEU A 213 21.41 3.99 -6.09
C LEU A 213 20.93 5.18 -6.92
N VAL A 214 20.35 6.16 -6.23
CA VAL A 214 19.93 7.43 -6.82
C VAL A 214 20.38 8.58 -5.92
N LEU A 215 20.97 9.62 -6.49
CA LEU A 215 21.18 10.90 -5.80
C LEU A 215 20.24 11.95 -6.37
N THR A 216 19.58 12.70 -5.49
CA THR A 216 18.62 13.75 -5.84
C THR A 216 18.65 14.88 -4.80
N ARG A 217 17.83 15.91 -5.03
CA ARG A 217 17.51 16.97 -4.07
C ARG A 217 15.99 17.07 -3.87
N ILE A 218 15.55 17.27 -2.63
CA ILE A 218 14.14 17.58 -2.34
C ILE A 218 13.78 18.96 -2.92
N ASP A 219 14.67 19.94 -2.80
CA ASP A 219 14.58 21.25 -3.46
C ASP A 219 15.78 21.41 -4.39
N SER A 220 15.53 21.44 -5.71
CA SER A 220 16.61 21.44 -6.71
C SER A 220 17.54 22.65 -6.61
N SER A 221 17.04 23.76 -6.05
CA SER A 221 17.81 24.98 -5.83
C SER A 221 18.72 24.95 -4.60
N LYS A 222 18.54 23.96 -3.72
CA LYS A 222 19.19 23.88 -2.40
C LYS A 222 20.05 22.63 -2.27
N PRO A 223 21.38 22.72 -2.50
CA PRO A 223 22.30 21.60 -2.36
C PRO A 223 22.27 20.93 -0.98
N GLU A 224 21.92 21.65 0.08
CA GLU A 224 21.77 21.11 1.44
C GLU A 224 20.62 20.10 1.58
N THR A 225 19.66 20.10 0.64
CA THR A 225 18.57 19.12 0.58
C THR A 225 18.94 17.87 -0.24
N SER A 226 20.24 17.71 -0.57
CA SER A 226 20.76 16.55 -1.28
C SER A 226 20.63 15.28 -0.43
N MET A 227 20.31 14.19 -1.11
CA MET A 227 20.13 12.89 -0.48
C MET A 227 20.56 11.75 -1.40
N VAL A 228 20.99 10.67 -0.76
CA VAL A 228 21.18 9.37 -1.40
C VAL A 228 19.96 8.51 -1.10
N ILE A 229 19.43 7.87 -2.13
CA ILE A 229 18.31 6.95 -2.05
C ILE A 229 18.78 5.61 -2.60
N ARG A 230 18.70 4.58 -1.76
CA ARG A 230 18.91 3.20 -2.14
C ARG A 230 17.55 2.57 -2.40
N ILE A 231 17.34 2.06 -3.59
CA ILE A 231 16.14 1.34 -4.01
C ILE A 231 16.27 -0.11 -3.58
N ARG A 232 15.25 -0.64 -2.90
CA ARG A 232 15.25 -2.03 -2.47
C ARG A 232 15.32 -2.97 -3.67
N PRO A 233 16.24 -3.96 -3.66
CA PRO A 233 16.33 -4.93 -4.74
C PRO A 233 15.01 -5.66 -4.99
N GLY A 234 14.73 -5.92 -6.27
CA GLY A 234 13.47 -6.50 -6.72
C GLY A 234 12.36 -5.47 -7.00
N TRP A 235 12.55 -4.18 -6.70
CA TRP A 235 11.56 -3.14 -7.00
C TRP A 235 11.19 -3.11 -8.49
N GLU A 236 12.17 -3.08 -9.40
CA GLU A 236 11.87 -3.01 -10.83
C GLU A 236 11.07 -4.24 -11.31
N ASN A 237 11.37 -5.42 -10.76
CA ASN A 237 10.61 -6.64 -11.04
C ASN A 237 9.16 -6.58 -10.53
N LEU A 238 8.94 -6.01 -9.35
CA LEU A 238 7.60 -5.81 -8.80
C LEU A 238 6.85 -4.73 -9.59
N ARG A 239 7.50 -3.60 -9.87
CA ARG A 239 6.98 -2.48 -10.65
C ARG A 239 6.51 -2.93 -12.04
N ALA A 240 7.35 -3.64 -12.79
CA ALA A 240 7.01 -4.13 -14.13
C ALA A 240 5.84 -5.14 -14.13
N TYR A 241 5.64 -5.88 -13.02
CA TYR A 241 4.46 -6.72 -12.83
C TYR A 241 3.21 -5.88 -12.53
N LEU A 242 3.31 -4.93 -11.60
CA LEU A 242 2.20 -4.07 -11.19
C LEU A 242 1.70 -3.18 -12.34
N SER A 243 2.59 -2.67 -13.19
CA SER A 243 2.28 -1.85 -14.36
C SER A 243 1.65 -2.65 -15.51
N GLY A 244 1.77 -3.98 -15.48
CA GLY A 244 1.31 -4.86 -16.57
C GLY A 244 2.31 -5.01 -17.73
N GLN A 245 3.49 -4.37 -17.66
CA GLN A 245 4.52 -4.42 -18.70
C GLN A 245 5.05 -5.84 -18.97
N MET A 246 5.21 -6.68 -17.94
CA MET A 246 5.74 -8.04 -18.14
C MET A 246 4.78 -8.99 -18.86
N GLU A 247 3.47 -8.76 -18.82
CA GLU A 247 2.48 -9.75 -19.24
C GLU A 247 1.61 -9.31 -20.43
N ASN A 248 1.82 -8.12 -21.02
CA ASN A 248 0.89 -7.51 -21.99
C ASN A 248 -0.57 -7.54 -21.50
N LYS A 249 -0.76 -7.38 -20.19
CA LYS A 249 -2.07 -7.43 -19.53
C LYS A 249 -2.39 -6.05 -18.97
N ARG A 250 -3.68 -5.72 -18.94
CA ARG A 250 -4.22 -4.55 -18.25
C ARG A 250 -3.66 -4.48 -16.83
N GLN A 251 -3.24 -3.28 -16.40
CA GLN A 251 -2.81 -3.00 -15.04
C GLN A 251 -3.87 -3.51 -14.06
N LYS A 252 -3.45 -4.38 -13.13
CA LYS A 252 -4.34 -5.17 -12.27
C LYS A 252 -4.53 -4.57 -10.89
N TRP A 253 -3.64 -3.66 -10.53
CA TRP A 253 -3.54 -3.07 -9.21
C TRP A 253 -3.59 -1.56 -9.34
N LYS A 254 -4.42 -0.93 -8.52
CA LYS A 254 -4.42 0.52 -8.35
C LYS A 254 -3.53 0.86 -7.17
N VAL A 255 -2.36 1.41 -7.47
CA VAL A 255 -1.28 1.66 -6.50
C VAL A 255 -1.50 2.95 -5.70
N PHE A 256 -1.27 2.94 -4.40
CA PHE A 256 -1.31 4.10 -3.53
C PHE A 256 -0.04 4.12 -2.68
N VAL A 257 0.33 5.30 -2.18
CA VAL A 257 1.43 5.47 -1.24
C VAL A 257 0.87 6.01 0.06
N CYS A 258 1.25 5.40 1.18
CA CYS A 258 0.92 5.89 2.51
C CYS A 258 2.17 5.83 3.38
N THR A 259 2.80 6.98 3.60
CA THR A 259 4.04 7.11 4.37
C THR A 259 3.89 8.10 5.52
N ALA A 260 4.66 7.90 6.59
CA ALA A 260 4.77 8.86 7.68
C ALA A 260 5.69 10.05 7.31
N ALA A 261 6.45 9.94 6.22
CA ALA A 261 7.40 10.96 5.81
C ALA A 261 6.73 12.24 5.29
N GLU A 262 7.52 13.32 5.17
CA GLU A 262 7.03 14.61 4.68
C GLU A 262 6.59 14.55 3.21
N ARG A 263 5.71 15.47 2.83
CA ARG A 263 5.02 15.46 1.54
C ARG A 263 6.00 15.57 0.37
N GLU A 264 6.91 16.53 0.42
CA GLU A 264 7.88 16.82 -0.63
C GLU A 264 8.79 15.62 -0.85
N TYR A 265 9.25 15.00 0.23
CA TYR A 265 10.01 13.77 0.18
C TYR A 265 9.20 12.62 -0.44
N ALA A 266 7.98 12.38 0.02
CA ALA A 266 7.16 11.27 -0.47
C ALA A 266 6.90 11.34 -1.98
N HIS A 267 6.64 12.55 -2.49
CA HIS A 267 6.44 12.79 -3.92
C HIS A 267 7.73 12.57 -4.72
N GLU A 268 8.87 13.02 -4.20
CA GLU A 268 10.17 12.86 -4.86
C GLU A 268 10.63 11.39 -4.87
N ALA A 269 10.57 10.71 -3.72
CA ALA A 269 10.89 9.29 -3.61
C ALA A 269 10.01 8.44 -4.54
N TRP A 270 8.70 8.70 -4.59
CA TRP A 270 7.82 7.98 -5.50
C TRP A 270 8.12 8.27 -6.97
N ARG A 271 8.42 9.52 -7.34
CA ARG A 271 8.81 9.86 -8.71
C ARG A 271 10.05 9.09 -9.16
N LEU A 272 11.01 8.90 -8.26
CA LEU A 272 12.23 8.15 -8.54
C LEU A 272 11.96 6.64 -8.71
N LEU A 273 11.01 6.09 -7.96
CA LEU A 273 10.54 4.71 -8.07
C LEU A 273 9.68 4.45 -9.30
N ASP A 274 8.85 5.40 -9.72
CA ASP A 274 7.95 5.30 -10.88
C ASP A 274 8.15 6.46 -11.85
N THR A 275 9.32 6.46 -12.48
CA THR A 275 9.77 7.58 -13.33
C THR A 275 8.89 7.80 -14.55
N ALA A 276 8.40 6.72 -15.17
CA ALA A 276 7.47 6.81 -16.30
C ALA A 276 6.01 7.11 -15.89
N GLY A 277 5.67 7.01 -14.59
CA GLY A 277 4.29 7.17 -14.13
C GLY A 277 3.36 6.01 -14.51
N ASP A 278 3.93 4.81 -14.70
CA ASP A 278 3.18 3.61 -15.11
C ASP A 278 2.28 3.06 -13.99
N LEU A 279 2.63 3.34 -12.72
CA LEU A 279 1.85 2.91 -11.55
C LEU A 279 0.93 4.01 -11.04
N ILE A 280 1.48 5.22 -10.86
CA ILE A 280 0.72 6.42 -10.48
C ILE A 280 1.11 7.55 -11.44
N PRO A 281 0.22 7.87 -12.41
CA PRO A 281 0.43 9.00 -13.31
C PRO A 281 0.67 10.30 -12.53
N ALA A 282 1.51 11.19 -13.07
CA ALA A 282 1.89 12.43 -12.39
C ALA A 282 0.69 13.25 -11.90
N ALA A 283 -0.36 13.35 -12.73
CA ALA A 283 -1.60 14.05 -12.41
C ALA A 283 -2.39 13.44 -11.23
N GLU A 284 -2.21 12.15 -10.95
CA GLU A 284 -2.90 11.44 -9.85
C GLU A 284 -2.09 11.36 -8.56
N ARG A 285 -0.80 11.72 -8.59
CA ARG A 285 0.06 11.70 -7.39
C ARG A 285 -0.51 12.51 -6.23
N PRO A 286 -1.08 13.72 -6.42
CA PRO A 286 -1.68 14.47 -5.31
C PRO A 286 -2.85 13.76 -4.63
N SER A 287 -3.54 12.86 -5.33
CA SER A 287 -4.70 12.13 -4.81
C SER A 287 -4.38 10.70 -4.34
N ARG A 288 -3.22 10.15 -4.70
CA ARG A 288 -2.81 8.77 -4.39
C ARG A 288 -1.57 8.64 -3.50
N ILE A 289 -0.86 9.74 -3.22
CA ILE A 289 0.28 9.79 -2.28
C ILE A 289 -0.13 10.53 -1.00
N PHE A 290 -0.20 9.78 0.09
CA PHE A 290 -0.53 10.24 1.44
C PHE A 290 0.73 10.23 2.31
N SER A 291 0.99 11.35 2.98
CA SER A 291 2.24 11.63 3.68
C SER A 291 1.95 12.24 5.06
N GLY A 292 2.86 12.10 6.02
CA GLY A 292 2.82 12.76 7.33
C GLY A 292 1.92 12.13 8.39
N ALA A 293 1.23 11.03 8.08
CA ALA A 293 0.34 10.36 9.03
C ALA A 293 1.09 9.35 9.90
N ARG A 294 1.13 9.57 11.23
CA ARG A 294 1.73 8.61 12.19
C ARG A 294 0.90 7.34 12.39
N LYS A 295 -0.42 7.46 12.16
CA LYS A 295 -1.36 6.34 12.14
C LYS A 295 -1.99 6.28 10.76
N LYS A 296 -1.91 5.09 10.13
CA LYS A 296 -2.33 4.84 8.77
C LYS A 296 -3.66 4.08 8.76
N SER A 297 -4.50 4.37 7.77
CA SER A 297 -5.81 3.72 7.58
C SER A 297 -6.14 3.63 6.10
N LEU A 298 -6.72 2.50 5.68
CA LEU A 298 -7.22 2.31 4.33
C LEU A 298 -8.37 3.25 4.01
N MET A 299 -9.24 3.57 4.98
CA MET A 299 -10.34 4.51 4.77
C MET A 299 -9.82 5.86 4.29
N HIS A 300 -8.82 6.39 4.99
CA HIS A 300 -8.20 7.66 4.62
C HIS A 300 -7.44 7.57 3.29
N THR A 301 -6.61 6.54 3.13
CA THR A 301 -5.73 6.36 1.96
C THR A 301 -6.51 6.13 0.67
N LEU A 302 -7.65 5.46 0.76
CA LEU A 302 -8.48 5.16 -0.41
C LEU A 302 -9.60 6.19 -0.60
N LYS A 303 -9.62 7.24 0.23
CA LYS A 303 -10.65 8.30 0.24
C LYS A 303 -12.06 7.73 0.31
N LEU A 304 -12.21 6.67 1.10
CA LEU A 304 -13.51 6.09 1.40
C LEU A 304 -14.19 7.06 2.36
N GLY A 305 -15.04 7.91 1.81
CA GLY A 305 -15.79 8.87 2.61
C GLY A 305 -16.73 8.14 3.57
N PRO A 306 -17.15 8.79 4.67
CA PRO A 306 -18.44 8.44 5.25
C PRO A 306 -19.48 8.78 4.17
N PHE A 307 -20.04 7.77 3.51
CA PHE A 307 -21.24 8.00 2.72
C PHE A 307 -22.31 8.51 3.69
N SER A 308 -22.93 9.65 3.42
CA SER A 308 -24.08 10.14 4.20
C SER A 308 -25.35 9.68 3.49
N PRO A 309 -26.03 8.63 3.99
CA PRO A 309 -27.45 8.50 3.81
C PRO A 309 -28.16 9.10 5.04
N GLU A 310 -29.31 9.71 4.84
CA GLU A 310 -30.21 10.00 5.96
C GLU A 310 -30.47 8.71 6.76
N PRO A 311 -30.38 8.75 8.10
CA PRO A 311 -30.73 7.58 8.92
C PRO A 311 -32.20 7.22 8.68
N LEU A 312 -32.48 5.93 8.51
CA LEU A 312 -33.86 5.46 8.45
C LEU A 312 -34.61 5.81 9.76
N PRO A 313 -35.91 6.13 9.68
CA PRO A 313 -36.76 6.26 10.85
C PRO A 313 -36.68 5.00 11.72
N ALA A 314 -36.59 5.18 13.04
CA ALA A 314 -36.37 4.12 14.04
C ALA A 314 -37.39 2.95 14.00
N HIS A 315 -38.55 3.14 13.35
CA HIS A 315 -39.57 2.10 13.20
C HIS A 315 -39.24 1.04 12.12
N CYS A 316 -38.29 1.29 11.21
CA CYS A 316 -37.88 0.33 10.18
C CYS A 316 -36.82 -0.69 10.66
N VAL A 317 -36.20 -0.45 11.83
CA VAL A 317 -35.06 -1.25 12.35
C VAL A 317 -35.49 -2.18 13.50
N SER A 318 -36.75 -2.09 13.95
CA SER A 318 -37.31 -2.94 15.01
C SER A 318 -37.45 -4.38 14.51
N GLY A 319 -36.60 -5.28 15.02
CA GLY A 319 -36.62 -6.72 14.71
C GLY A 319 -35.42 -7.25 13.94
N MET A 320 -34.48 -6.39 13.53
CA MET A 320 -33.21 -6.86 12.94
C MET A 320 -32.24 -7.29 14.04
N ASN A 321 -32.03 -8.61 14.18
CA ASN A 321 -30.87 -9.16 14.90
C ASN A 321 -29.62 -8.89 14.06
N ILE A 322 -29.10 -7.66 14.15
CA ILE A 322 -27.84 -7.29 13.51
C ILE A 322 -26.74 -7.92 14.37
N ALA A 323 -26.10 -8.98 13.86
CA ALA A 323 -24.88 -9.48 14.47
C ALA A 323 -23.90 -8.30 14.62
N PRO A 324 -23.28 -8.10 15.80
CA PRO A 324 -22.33 -7.02 15.99
C PRO A 324 -21.27 -7.09 14.90
N LEU A 325 -20.95 -5.94 14.31
CA LEU A 325 -19.83 -5.77 13.39
C LEU A 325 -18.65 -6.61 13.91
N VAL A 326 -18.22 -7.59 13.12
CA VAL A 326 -17.19 -8.52 13.55
C VAL A 326 -15.92 -7.71 13.82
N GLU A 327 -15.49 -7.65 15.09
CA GLU A 327 -14.26 -6.96 15.46
C GLU A 327 -13.10 -7.48 14.60
N GLY A 328 -12.36 -6.57 13.95
CA GLY A 328 -11.19 -6.90 13.16
C GLY A 328 -11.44 -7.14 11.66
N VAL A 329 -12.67 -6.92 11.16
CA VAL A 329 -12.92 -6.90 9.70
C VAL A 329 -12.55 -5.54 9.12
N SER A 330 -11.80 -5.57 8.02
CA SER A 330 -11.37 -4.38 7.29
C SER A 330 -12.48 -3.86 6.39
N GLU A 331 -12.55 -2.54 6.22
CA GLU A 331 -13.39 -1.89 5.21
C GLU A 331 -12.94 -2.23 3.79
N MET A 332 -11.72 -2.76 3.67
CA MET A 332 -11.09 -3.10 2.40
C MET A 332 -10.40 -4.46 2.43
N PRO A 333 -11.18 -5.55 2.48
CA PRO A 333 -10.61 -6.88 2.62
C PRO A 333 -9.78 -7.32 1.40
N LEU A 334 -10.00 -6.69 0.25
CA LEU A 334 -9.30 -7.00 -1.01
C LEU A 334 -8.13 -6.05 -1.31
N ALA A 335 -7.86 -5.07 -0.44
CA ALA A 335 -6.66 -4.24 -0.55
C ALA A 335 -5.44 -5.00 -0.02
N LEU A 336 -4.27 -4.68 -0.58
CA LEU A 336 -2.99 -5.15 -0.06
C LEU A 336 -2.20 -3.96 0.47
N ILE A 337 -1.63 -4.09 1.66
CA ILE A 337 -0.73 -3.11 2.26
C ILE A 337 0.67 -3.73 2.33
N ILE A 338 1.68 -2.99 1.89
CA ILE A 338 3.08 -3.39 1.94
C ILE A 338 3.78 -2.36 2.82
N ASP A 339 4.18 -2.80 4.00
CA ASP A 339 4.74 -1.96 5.06
C ASP A 339 5.63 -2.84 5.94
N ASP A 340 6.72 -2.32 6.47
CA ASP A 340 7.57 -3.05 7.39
C ASP A 340 6.99 -3.09 8.82
N ARG A 341 5.99 -2.24 9.11
CA ARG A 341 5.39 -2.06 10.45
C ARG A 341 3.90 -2.36 10.48
N LEU A 342 3.50 -3.20 11.42
CA LEU A 342 2.09 -3.54 11.67
C LEU A 342 1.39 -2.54 12.62
N ASP A 343 2.13 -1.96 13.55
CA ASP A 343 1.61 -1.16 14.67
C ASP A 343 1.16 0.24 14.25
N VAL A 344 1.63 0.73 13.11
CA VAL A 344 1.28 2.04 12.54
C VAL A 344 -0.08 2.05 11.84
N TRP A 345 -0.63 0.88 11.51
CA TRP A 345 -1.94 0.76 10.86
C TRP A 345 -3.07 0.56 11.86
N ASP A 346 -4.27 1.03 11.49
CA ASP A 346 -5.54 0.69 12.16
C ASP A 346 -5.61 -0.84 12.35
N ARG A 347 -6.04 -1.27 13.53
CA ARG A 347 -6.17 -2.68 13.89
C ARG A 347 -7.02 -3.46 12.87
N ARG A 348 -8.05 -2.82 12.29
CA ARG A 348 -8.91 -3.40 11.26
C ARG A 348 -8.18 -3.67 9.95
N ASN A 349 -7.13 -2.91 9.63
CA ASN A 349 -6.40 -3.04 8.38
C ASN A 349 -5.20 -4.02 8.47
N ARG A 350 -4.89 -4.53 9.66
CA ARG A 350 -3.69 -5.38 9.88
C ARG A 350 -3.72 -6.69 9.11
N SER A 351 -4.90 -7.24 8.82
CA SER A 351 -5.05 -8.45 8.02
C SER A 351 -4.73 -8.26 6.54
N GLN A 352 -4.67 -7.01 6.06
CA GLN A 352 -4.27 -6.68 4.68
C GLN A 352 -2.76 -6.43 4.56
N ILE A 353 -2.02 -6.42 5.66
CA ILE A 353 -0.59 -6.08 5.65
C ILE A 353 0.23 -7.32 5.29
N VAL A 354 0.92 -7.23 4.15
CA VAL A 354 2.08 -8.04 3.84
C VAL A 354 3.28 -7.38 4.48
N GLN A 355 3.59 -7.81 5.70
CA GLN A 355 4.74 -7.27 6.40
C GLN A 355 6.04 -7.66 5.68
N VAL A 356 6.87 -6.67 5.38
CA VAL A 356 8.21 -6.89 4.85
C VAL A 356 9.26 -6.71 5.93
N THR A 357 10.40 -7.36 5.78
CA THR A 357 11.57 -7.07 6.62
C THR A 357 12.02 -5.62 6.39
N PRO A 358 12.32 -4.83 7.43
CA PRO A 358 12.86 -3.48 7.25
C PRO A 358 14.11 -3.47 6.38
N TYR A 359 14.21 -2.52 5.46
CA TYR A 359 15.32 -2.40 4.52
C TYR A 359 16.52 -1.70 5.16
N LEU A 360 17.35 -2.48 5.86
CA LEU A 360 18.48 -1.97 6.66
C LEU A 360 19.82 -2.16 5.94
N HIS A 361 20.13 -1.32 4.94
CA HIS A 361 21.37 -1.43 4.14
C HIS A 361 22.66 -1.41 4.98
N TYR A 362 22.71 -0.59 6.04
CA TYR A 362 23.93 -0.36 6.82
C TYR A 362 24.20 -1.40 7.91
N LYS A 363 23.20 -2.23 8.27
CA LYS A 363 23.32 -3.15 9.41
C LYS A 363 23.88 -4.51 8.96
N SER A 364 24.94 -4.96 9.62
CA SER A 364 25.54 -6.28 9.39
C SER A 364 24.66 -7.41 9.93
N HIS A 365 24.55 -8.49 9.15
CA HIS A 365 23.72 -9.68 9.46
C HIS A 365 24.24 -10.57 10.59
N LYS A 366 25.33 -10.19 11.27
CA LYS A 366 26.02 -11.02 12.27
C LYS A 366 25.72 -10.66 13.73
N SER A 367 24.96 -9.59 14.01
CA SER A 367 24.55 -9.31 15.40
C SER A 367 23.49 -10.31 15.85
N SER A 368 23.74 -10.96 16.99
CA SER A 368 23.00 -12.05 17.63
C SER A 368 21.55 -11.74 18.07
N GLU A 369 20.91 -10.74 17.49
CA GLU A 369 19.50 -10.43 17.74
C GLU A 369 18.63 -10.87 16.58
N LYS A 370 17.34 -11.08 16.86
CA LYS A 370 16.29 -11.53 15.94
C LYS A 370 15.97 -10.49 14.84
N ILE A 371 16.97 -9.92 14.21
CA ILE A 371 16.81 -9.05 13.04
C ILE A 371 16.61 -10.00 11.85
N PRO A 372 15.45 -9.97 11.17
CA PRO A 372 15.23 -10.84 10.03
C PRO A 372 16.30 -10.58 8.98
N LYS A 373 16.86 -11.67 8.40
CA LYS A 373 17.89 -11.57 7.37
C LYS A 373 17.38 -10.71 6.22
N TYR A 374 18.22 -9.79 5.75
CA TYR A 374 17.99 -9.08 4.50
C TYR A 374 17.85 -10.11 3.37
N ASP A 375 16.63 -10.34 2.92
CA ASP A 375 16.35 -11.16 1.75
C ASP A 375 16.32 -10.26 0.53
N ALA A 376 17.32 -10.39 -0.34
CA ALA A 376 17.34 -9.73 -1.65
C ALA A 376 16.11 -10.12 -2.50
N ASN A 377 15.39 -11.18 -2.11
CA ASN A 377 14.17 -11.65 -2.74
C ASN A 377 12.89 -11.19 -2.03
N GLU A 378 12.94 -10.30 -1.04
CA GLU A 378 11.73 -9.90 -0.30
C GLU A 378 10.65 -9.33 -1.23
N LEU A 379 11.02 -8.44 -2.16
CA LEU A 379 10.06 -7.88 -3.12
C LEU A 379 9.64 -8.90 -4.19
N LEU A 380 10.43 -9.97 -4.42
CA LEU A 380 10.00 -11.11 -5.23
C LEU A 380 8.96 -11.95 -4.49
N ARG A 381 9.08 -12.15 -3.17
CA ARG A 381 8.03 -12.76 -2.34
C ARG A 381 6.74 -11.94 -2.40
N VAL A 382 6.85 -10.62 -2.25
CA VAL A 382 5.70 -9.71 -2.38
C VAL A 382 5.04 -9.85 -3.75
N LYS A 383 5.82 -9.88 -4.84
CA LYS A 383 5.31 -10.15 -6.19
C LYS A 383 4.56 -11.48 -6.28
N TYR A 384 5.08 -12.55 -5.68
CA TYR A 384 4.39 -13.85 -5.65
C TYR A 384 3.04 -13.77 -4.92
N ILE A 385 2.97 -13.06 -3.80
CA ILE A 385 1.69 -12.85 -3.07
C ILE A 385 0.67 -12.13 -3.97
N PHE A 386 1.09 -11.07 -4.67
CA PHE A 386 0.23 -10.39 -5.63
C PHE A 386 -0.24 -11.28 -6.78
N GLN A 387 0.54 -12.29 -7.18
CA GLN A 387 0.16 -13.25 -8.21
C GLN A 387 -0.85 -14.28 -7.68
N SER A 388 -0.63 -14.80 -6.47
CA SER A 388 -1.48 -15.81 -5.82
C SER A 388 -2.86 -15.25 -5.46
N LEU A 389 -2.93 -14.07 -4.84
CA LEU A 389 -4.21 -13.45 -4.46
C LEU A 389 -5.13 -13.26 -5.66
N ARG A 390 -4.56 -12.89 -6.83
CA ARG A 390 -5.36 -12.75 -8.05
C ARG A 390 -5.90 -14.09 -8.54
N ALA A 391 -5.11 -15.15 -8.47
CA ALA A 391 -5.59 -16.47 -8.88
C ALA A 391 -6.83 -16.83 -8.06
N ASP A 392 -6.75 -16.69 -6.75
CA ASP A 392 -7.85 -17.01 -5.82
C ASP A 392 -9.07 -16.11 -6.05
N LEU A 393 -8.88 -14.80 -6.26
CA LEU A 393 -9.95 -13.87 -6.58
C LEU A 393 -10.62 -14.16 -7.94
N TYR A 394 -9.85 -14.52 -8.96
CA TYR A 394 -10.40 -14.86 -10.27
C TYR A 394 -11.14 -16.20 -10.24
N PHE A 395 -10.60 -17.19 -9.53
CA PHE A 395 -11.32 -18.44 -9.25
C PHE A 395 -12.62 -18.18 -8.49
N SER A 396 -12.60 -17.38 -7.42
CA SER A 396 -13.81 -17.08 -6.63
C SER A 396 -14.87 -16.29 -7.41
N LEU A 397 -14.48 -15.29 -8.22
CA LEU A 397 -15.41 -14.52 -9.05
C LEU A 397 -15.95 -15.31 -10.25
N CYS A 398 -15.19 -16.27 -10.79
CA CYS A 398 -15.58 -17.06 -11.97
C CYS A 398 -16.19 -18.44 -11.63
N GLU A 399 -15.95 -19.00 -10.44
CA GLU A 399 -16.57 -20.25 -9.94
C GLU A 399 -17.97 -20.05 -9.35
N VAL A 400 -18.65 -18.95 -9.68
CA VAL A 400 -20.11 -18.93 -9.61
C VAL A 400 -20.64 -19.80 -10.75
N ARG A 401 -20.43 -21.11 -10.63
CA ARG A 401 -21.13 -22.11 -11.41
C ARG A 401 -22.59 -21.95 -11.05
N LYS A 402 -23.38 -21.51 -12.03
CA LYS A 402 -24.82 -21.76 -12.02
C LYS A 402 -25.00 -23.27 -11.82
N LEU A 403 -25.56 -23.65 -10.67
CA LEU A 403 -26.34 -24.87 -10.61
C LEU A 403 -27.64 -24.64 -11.38
#